data_AF-A0A7X5BYD6-F1
#
_entry.id   AF-A0A7X5BYD6-F1
#
_cell.length_a   1.000
_cell.length_b   1.000
_cell.length_c   1.000
_cell.angle_alpha   90.00
_cell.angle_beta   90.00
_cell.angle_gamma   90.00
#
_symmetry.space_group_name_H-M   'P 1'
#
loop_
_entity.id
_entity.type
_entity.pdbx_description
1 polymer ?
#
loop_
_entity_poly.entity_id
_entity_poly.type
_entity_poly.pdbx_seq_one_letter_code
_entity_poly.pdbx_strand_id
1 'polypeptide(L)'
;MLAFKPIQWLGFAAALASIALWIPLAWTDPYFEGMNKLSHPSLSFAMLVLPACLFFYGLLRARVILLVIAFLWSFPFNLALLFSSSIYALIGACGCIYLLCILLLRLNKIRY
;
A
#
# COMPACT_ATOMS: atom_id res chain seq x y z
N MET A 1 -17.45 -16.82 10.48
CA MET A 1 -15.97 -16.95 10.65
C MET A 1 -15.20 -17.17 9.34
N LEU A 2 -15.81 -17.49 8.19
CA LEU A 2 -15.07 -17.77 6.94
C LEU A 2 -14.49 -16.54 6.20
N ALA A 3 -15.07 -15.34 6.38
CA ALA A 3 -14.68 -14.17 5.59
C ALA A 3 -13.34 -13.54 5.97
N PHE A 4 -12.76 -13.88 7.13
CA PHE A 4 -11.53 -13.24 7.62
C PHE A 4 -10.28 -13.63 6.81
N LYS A 5 -10.14 -14.93 6.49
CA LYS A 5 -8.99 -15.45 5.74
C LYS A 5 -8.83 -14.84 4.35
N PRO A 6 -9.87 -14.78 3.48
CA PRO A 6 -9.69 -14.23 2.12
C PRO A 6 -9.31 -12.75 2.13
N ILE A 7 -9.81 -11.95 3.09
CA ILE A 7 -9.45 -10.52 3.20
C ILE A 7 -7.96 -10.37 3.54
N GLN A 8 -7.43 -11.20 4.43
CA GLN A 8 -6.01 -11.19 4.76
C GLN A 8 -5.14 -11.59 3.56
N TRP A 9 -5.54 -12.63 2.81
CA TRP A 9 -4.83 -13.03 1.59
C TRP A 9 -4.80 -11.91 0.54
N LEU A 10 -5.93 -11.21 0.36
CA LEU A 10 -6.02 -10.08 -0.56
C LEU A 10 -5.09 -8.92 -0.13
N GLY A 11 -5.09 -8.59 1.16
CA GLY A 11 -4.20 -7.57 1.72
C GLY A 11 -2.72 -7.94 1.63
N PHE A 12 -2.38 -9.21 1.85
CA PHE A 12 -1.02 -9.72 1.68
C PHE A 12 -0.57 -9.67 0.22
N ALA A 13 -1.43 -10.07 -0.71
CA ALA A 13 -1.13 -9.99 -2.15
C ALA A 13 -0.90 -8.53 -2.59
N ALA A 14 -1.71 -7.59 -2.11
CA ALA A 14 -1.54 -6.16 -2.40
C ALA A 14 -0.24 -5.58 -1.80
N ALA A 15 0.13 -6.01 -0.60
CA ALA A 15 1.40 -5.63 0.03
C ALA A 15 2.61 -6.16 -0.72
N LEU A 16 2.58 -7.44 -1.09
CA LEU A 16 3.65 -8.06 -1.86
C LEU A 16 3.76 -7.43 -3.26
N ALA A 17 2.62 -7.15 -3.91
CA ALA A 17 2.57 -6.48 -5.21
C ALA A 17 3.14 -5.06 -5.13
N SER A 18 2.82 -4.28 -4.09
CA SER A 18 3.39 -2.93 -3.91
C SER A 18 4.90 -2.95 -3.75
N ILE A 19 5.44 -3.91 -2.98
CA ILE A 19 6.89 -4.08 -2.82
C ILE A 19 7.55 -4.54 -4.12
N ALA A 20 6.93 -5.48 -4.84
CA ALA A 20 7.44 -5.97 -6.12
C ALA A 20 7.43 -4.87 -7.20
N LEU A 21 6.39 -4.06 -7.26
CA LEU A 21 6.26 -2.93 -8.18
C LEU A 21 7.21 -1.77 -7.85
N TRP A 22 7.72 -1.68 -6.61
CA TRP A 22 8.74 -0.69 -6.24
C TRP A 22 10.10 -0.98 -6.90
N ILE A 23 10.45 -2.26 -7.13
CA ILE A 23 11.73 -2.64 -7.75
C ILE A 23 11.91 -2.02 -9.15
N PRO A 24 10.98 -2.17 -10.11
CA PRO A 24 11.08 -1.51 -11.41
C PRO A 24 10.94 0.01 -11.29
N LEU A 25 10.14 0.53 -10.35
CA LEU A 25 10.04 1.98 -10.13
C LEU A 25 11.39 2.60 -9.74
N ALA A 26 12.19 1.90 -8.93
CA ALA A 26 13.50 2.37 -8.49
C ALA A 26 14.57 2.32 -9.59
N TRP A 27 14.46 1.41 -10.56
CA TRP A 27 15.50 1.16 -11.58
C TRP A 27 15.20 1.74 -12.96
N THR A 28 13.94 1.84 -13.37
CA THR A 28 13.56 2.16 -14.76
C THR A 28 13.22 3.62 -14.96
N ASP A 29 12.51 4.25 -14.01
CA ASP A 29 12.01 5.64 -14.14
C ASP A 29 12.03 6.41 -12.80
N PRO A 30 13.18 6.86 -12.30
CA PRO A 30 13.25 7.68 -11.09
C PRO A 30 12.58 9.06 -11.26
N TYR A 31 12.27 9.48 -12.49
CA TYR A 31 11.71 10.79 -12.85
C TYR A 31 10.28 10.72 -13.41
N PHE A 32 9.49 9.73 -13.00
CA PHE A 32 8.08 9.68 -13.39
C PHE A 32 7.38 11.01 -13.06
N GLU A 33 6.43 11.49 -13.87
CA GLU A 33 5.86 12.85 -13.77
C GLU A 33 5.28 13.22 -12.38
N GLY A 34 4.99 12.23 -11.52
CA GLY A 34 4.59 12.44 -10.12
C GLY A 34 5.73 12.45 -9.08
N MET A 35 6.96 12.06 -9.45
CA MET A 35 8.14 11.91 -8.60
C MET A 35 9.28 12.86 -8.96
N ASN A 36 9.09 13.74 -9.95
CA ASN A 36 10.08 14.71 -10.44
C ASN A 36 10.64 15.67 -9.35
N LYS A 37 10.02 15.72 -8.17
CA LYS A 37 10.47 16.50 -6.99
C LYS A 37 11.09 15.67 -5.86
N LEU A 38 11.04 14.34 -5.95
CA LEU A 38 11.56 13.39 -4.95
C LEU A 38 12.80 12.71 -5.52
N SER A 39 13.88 13.47 -5.65
CA SER A 39 15.12 13.10 -6.34
C SER A 39 15.92 11.93 -5.75
N HIS A 40 15.38 11.21 -4.75
CA HIS A 40 16.10 10.15 -4.06
C HIS A 40 15.28 8.85 -3.95
N PRO A 41 15.80 7.71 -4.44
CA PRO A 41 15.14 6.40 -4.34
C PRO A 41 14.90 5.95 -2.89
N SER A 42 15.67 6.48 -1.93
CA SER A 42 15.47 6.25 -0.49
C SER A 42 14.15 6.83 0.02
N LEU A 43 13.68 7.94 -0.55
CA LEU A 43 12.44 8.59 -0.15
C LEU A 43 11.22 7.81 -0.67
N SER A 44 11.31 7.33 -1.91
CA SER A 44 10.34 6.41 -2.51
C SER A 44 10.24 5.11 -1.72
N PHE A 45 11.37 4.55 -1.27
CA PHE A 45 11.40 3.38 -0.40
C PHE A 45 10.66 3.65 0.92
N ALA A 46 10.95 4.78 1.57
CA ALA A 46 10.30 5.17 2.82
C ALA A 46 8.79 5.41 2.67
N MET A 47 8.33 5.86 1.51
CA MET A 47 6.92 6.19 1.23
C MET A 47 6.09 5.02 0.69
N LEU A 48 6.71 3.99 0.10
CA LEU A 48 6.01 2.86 -0.51
C LEU A 48 6.27 1.54 0.22
N VAL A 49 7.54 1.20 0.46
CA VAL A 49 7.93 -0.09 1.04
C VAL A 49 7.69 -0.11 2.54
N LEU A 50 8.08 0.96 3.24
CA LEU A 50 7.91 1.09 4.69
C LEU A 50 6.45 0.95 5.14
N PRO A 51 5.49 1.70 4.55
CA PRO A 51 4.07 1.50 4.85
C PRO A 51 3.54 0.14 4.38
N ALA A 52 4.02 -0.44 3.27
CA ALA A 52 3.61 -1.79 2.86
C ALA A 52 4.03 -2.85 3.90
N CYS A 53 5.25 -2.77 4.43
CA CYS A 53 5.73 -3.61 5.53
C CYS A 53 4.92 -3.39 6.82
N LEU A 54 4.59 -2.13 7.14
CA LEU A 54 3.77 -1.79 8.30
C LEU A 54 2.35 -2.34 8.17
N PHE A 55 1.78 -2.29 6.95
CA PHE A 55 0.47 -2.86 6.62
C PHE A 55 0.49 -4.37 6.77
N PHE A 56 1.51 -5.05 6.23
CA PHE A 56 1.73 -6.49 6.38
C PHE A 56 1.78 -6.89 7.87
N TYR A 57 2.56 -6.17 8.67
CA TYR A 57 2.66 -6.41 10.11
C TYR A 57 1.34 -6.12 10.86
N GLY A 58 0.63 -5.07 10.47
CA GLY A 58 -0.70 -4.74 11.00
C GLY A 58 -1.73 -5.83 10.71
N LEU A 59 -1.64 -6.47 9.55
CA LEU A 59 -2.49 -7.59 9.13
C LEU A 59 -2.21 -8.85 9.96
N LEU A 60 -0.94 -9.14 10.26
CA LEU A 60 -0.53 -10.24 11.16
C LEU A 60 -1.03 -10.04 12.59
N ARG A 61 -0.93 -8.80 13.09
CA ARG A 61 -1.34 -8.47 14.46
C ARG A 61 -2.82 -8.14 14.61
N ALA A 62 -3.58 -8.20 13.51
CA ALA A 62 -4.99 -7.80 13.41
C ALA A 62 -5.30 -6.41 13.99
N ARG A 63 -4.32 -5.49 14.00
CA ARG A 63 -4.43 -4.16 14.61
C ARG A 63 -4.81 -3.15 13.53
N VAL A 64 -6.10 -2.79 13.49
CA VAL A 64 -6.67 -1.81 12.53
C VAL A 64 -5.91 -0.47 12.55
N ILE A 65 -5.46 -0.02 13.72
CA ILE A 65 -4.72 1.25 13.88
C ILE A 65 -3.43 1.24 13.03
N LEU A 66 -2.68 0.14 13.01
CA LEU A 66 -1.43 0.06 12.23
C LEU A 66 -1.70 0.11 10.72
N LEU A 67 -2.78 -0.53 10.28
CA LEU A 67 -3.21 -0.52 8.87
C LEU A 67 -3.62 0.89 8.43
N VAL A 68 -4.32 1.63 9.29
CA VAL A 68 -4.72 3.03 9.03
C VAL A 68 -3.51 3.94 8.95
N ILE A 69 -2.53 3.79 9.86
CA ILE A 69 -1.30 4.59 9.83
C ILE A 69 -0.53 4.32 8.53
N ALA A 70 -0.37 3.04 8.15
CA ALA A 70 0.29 2.65 6.91
C ALA A 70 -0.41 3.22 5.67
N PHE A 71 -1.74 3.20 5.66
CA PHE A 71 -2.53 3.76 4.58
C PHE A 71 -2.40 5.29 4.51
N LEU A 72 -2.56 6.01 5.63
CA LEU A 72 -2.40 7.47 5.67
C LEU A 72 -1.01 7.91 5.21
N TRP A 73 0.02 7.16 5.61
CA TRP A 73 1.40 7.43 5.23
C TRP A 73 1.60 7.32 3.71
N SER A 74 1.06 6.27 3.09
CA SER A 74 1.19 6.02 1.64
C SER A 74 0.12 6.70 0.78
N PHE A 75 -0.95 7.24 1.37
CA PHE A 75 -2.11 7.81 0.68
C PHE A 75 -1.78 8.89 -0.36
N PRO A 76 -1.02 9.97 -0.02
CA PRO A 76 -0.75 11.02 -1.00
C PRO A 76 0.04 10.49 -2.20
N PHE A 77 0.92 9.51 -1.96
CA PHE A 77 1.72 8.87 -2.99
C PHE A 77 0.85 7.96 -3.88
N ASN A 78 0.08 7.05 -3.27
CA ASN A 78 -0.80 6.15 -4.00
C ASN A 78 -1.81 6.92 -4.87
N LEU A 79 -2.33 8.04 -4.37
CA LEU A 79 -3.24 8.90 -5.12
C LEU A 79 -2.53 9.57 -6.30
N ALA A 80 -1.31 10.08 -6.11
CA ALA A 80 -0.51 10.66 -7.20
C ALA A 80 -0.20 9.64 -8.30
N LEU A 81 0.14 8.40 -7.93
CA LEU A 81 0.42 7.34 -8.89
C LEU A 81 -0.83 6.81 -9.60
N LEU A 82 -1.99 6.84 -8.94
CA LEU A 82 -3.28 6.41 -9.51
C LEU A 82 -3.70 7.30 -10.70
N PHE A 83 -3.41 8.60 -10.63
CA PHE A 83 -3.67 9.53 -11.73
C PHE A 83 -2.59 9.51 -12.82
N SER A 84 -1.56 8.68 -12.65
CA SER A 84 -0.49 8.53 -13.63
C SER A 84 -0.87 7.47 -14.68
N SER A 85 -0.51 7.69 -15.95
CA SER A 85 -0.83 6.77 -17.06
C SER A 85 0.10 5.55 -17.17
N SER A 86 0.68 5.08 -16.06
CA SER A 86 1.69 4.02 -16.07
C SER A 86 1.25 2.72 -15.40
N ILE A 87 2.06 1.68 -15.57
CA ILE A 87 1.95 0.44 -14.78
C ILE A 87 2.03 0.70 -13.27
N TYR A 88 2.56 1.85 -12.85
CA TYR A 88 2.61 2.24 -11.45
C TYR A 88 1.26 2.72 -10.90
N ALA A 89 0.24 2.92 -11.76
CA ALA A 89 -1.15 3.08 -11.31
C ALA A 89 -1.65 1.86 -10.52
N LEU A 90 -1.06 0.68 -10.74
CA LEU A 90 -1.35 -0.52 -9.94
C LEU A 90 -0.94 -0.34 -8.47
N ILE A 91 0.07 0.48 -8.17
CA ILE A 91 0.44 0.85 -6.79
C ILE A 91 -0.69 1.66 -6.15
N GLY A 92 -1.26 2.61 -6.89
CA GLY A 92 -2.47 3.33 -6.48
C GLY A 92 -3.65 2.40 -6.23
N ALA A 93 -3.87 1.42 -7.12
CA ALA A 93 -4.91 0.40 -6.95
C ALA A 93 -4.67 -0.48 -5.71
N CYS A 94 -3.42 -0.81 -5.37
CA CYS A 94 -3.08 -1.50 -4.12
C CYS A 94 -3.48 -0.65 -2.89
N GLY A 95 -3.31 0.67 -2.96
CA GLY A 95 -3.83 1.59 -1.95
C GLY A 95 -5.35 1.50 -1.76
N CYS A 96 -6.12 1.42 -2.85
CA CYS A 96 -7.57 1.18 -2.77
C CYS A 96 -7.91 -0.17 -2.12
N ILE A 97 -7.12 -1.21 -2.42
CA ILE A 97 -7.27 -2.53 -1.79
C ILE A 97 -7.00 -2.47 -0.28
N TYR A 98 -6.00 -1.70 0.17
CA TYR A 98 -5.76 -1.47 1.59
C TYR A 98 -6.94 -0.81 2.28
N LEU A 99 -7.53 0.22 1.65
CA LEU A 99 -8.71 0.90 2.16
C LEU A 99 -9.90 -0.07 2.28
N LEU A 100 -10.12 -0.89 1.25
CA LEU A 100 -11.13 -1.95 1.28
C LEU A 100 -10.88 -2.96 2.40
N CYS A 101 -9.63 -3.40 2.60
CA CYS A 101 -9.27 -4.30 3.70
C CYS A 101 -9.56 -3.67 5.07
N ILE A 102 -9.19 -2.40 5.27
CA ILE A 102 -9.46 -1.64 6.50
C ILE A 102 -10.97 -1.52 6.75
N LEU A 103 -11.75 -1.17 5.73
CA LEU A 103 -13.21 -1.08 5.81
C LEU A 103 -13.84 -2.42 6.17
N LEU A 104 -13.45 -3.50 5.49
CA LEU A 104 -13.97 -4.84 5.74
C LEU A 104 -13.59 -5.36 7.14
N LEU A 105 -12.38 -5.08 7.62
CA LEU A 105 -11.95 -5.40 8.98
C LEU A 105 -12.75 -4.60 10.02
N ARG A 106 -13.04 -3.33 9.76
CA ARG A 106 -13.83 -2.46 10.63
C ARG A 106 -15.31 -2.85 10.66
N LEU A 107 -15.89 -3.19 9.50
CA LEU A 107 -17.28 -3.65 9.36
C LEU A 107 -17.50 -5.01 10.04
N ASN A 108 -16.49 -5.89 10.01
CA ASN A 108 -16.52 -7.16 10.76
C ASN A 108 -16.37 -6.98 12.29
N LYS A 109 -16.38 -5.73 12.82
CA LYS A 109 -16.27 -5.40 14.25
C LYS A 109 -15.13 -6.15 14.94
N ILE A 110 -13.97 -6.25 14.29
CA ILE A 110 -12.78 -6.81 14.92
C ILE A 110 -12.21 -5.74 15.85
N ARG A 111 -12.81 -5.65 17.03
CA ARG A 111 -12.37 -4.84 18.17
C ARG A 111 -11.30 -5.63 18.91
N TYR A 112 -10.03 -5.38 18.59
CA TYR A 112 -8.91 -5.72 19.47
C TYR A 112 -7.93 -4.55 19.62
#